data_AF-A0A8I1PZV2-F1
#
_entry.id   AF-A0A8I1PZV2-F1
#
_cell.length_a   1.000
_cell.length_b   1.000
_cell.length_c   1.000
_cell.angle_alpha   90.00
_cell.angle_beta   90.00
_cell.angle_gamma   90.00
#
_symmetry.space_group_name_H-M   'P 1'
#
loop_
_entity.id
_entity.type
_entity.pdbx_description
1 polymer ?
#
loop_
_entity_poly.entity_id
_entity_poly.type
_entity_poly.pdbx_seq_one_letter_code
_entity_poly.pdbx_strand_id
1 'polypeptide(L)'
;MTDQSQVKRRAFLAEPGDHPLLTPDPIEHLESFERFVEATGIDPGRVLATPVVRFPIPVPHKGANGELERWSGITPSMMWLPLFWLPPHLALRYQYRVIDEATGGTSDDLEIESDEVWAIRVMLELIYAGLYDPNTGTWGDVLSFYGLDVESPVDQARVEMWLDGFPDDDLDKIDLTPHILHAEDPEWALRAARELADTLVPAQWSLTASGLLLAAGSHLAYKGSADQDRRDMVTVLGSVAVNALRSIPADETGIPVSDLIESIVIAAQSNDNDSEHLAEDFMHALAEVSEDFEPYVEAYMRATGAEAAEAAPSDSFADLR
;
A
#
# COMPACT_ATOMS: atom_id res chain seq x y z
N MET A 1 -19.41 1.52 -25.94
CA MET A 1 -19.55 2.08 -24.58
C MET A 1 -20.54 1.21 -23.85
N THR A 2 -20.05 0.25 -23.08
CA THR A 2 -20.85 -0.55 -22.18
C THR A 2 -21.39 0.39 -21.11
N ASP A 3 -22.69 0.37 -20.88
CA ASP A 3 -23.35 1.17 -19.85
C ASP A 3 -22.74 0.79 -18.48
N GLN A 4 -22.06 1.74 -17.82
CA GLN A 4 -21.39 1.53 -16.53
C GLN A 4 -22.37 1.10 -15.42
N SER A 5 -23.69 1.17 -15.67
CA SER A 5 -24.76 0.77 -14.75
C SER A 5 -24.80 -0.74 -14.40
N GLN A 6 -23.97 -1.60 -15.01
CA GLN A 6 -24.00 -3.06 -14.80
C GLN A 6 -22.76 -3.67 -14.12
N VAL A 7 -21.78 -2.87 -13.73
CA VAL A 7 -20.55 -3.39 -13.11
C VAL A 7 -20.83 -3.84 -11.69
N LYS A 8 -20.60 -5.13 -11.37
CA LYS A 8 -20.71 -5.62 -9.99
C LYS A 8 -19.61 -4.95 -9.15
N ARG A 9 -19.94 -4.50 -7.94
CA ARG A 9 -18.96 -4.00 -6.97
C ARG A 9 -18.82 -4.96 -5.80
N ARG A 10 -17.60 -5.12 -5.29
CA ARG A 10 -17.28 -6.08 -4.22
C ARG A 10 -16.45 -5.41 -3.13
N ALA A 11 -16.80 -5.67 -1.88
CA ALA A 11 -15.98 -5.28 -0.74
C ALA A 11 -14.83 -6.29 -0.58
N PHE A 12 -13.61 -5.78 -0.40
CA PHE A 12 -12.43 -6.60 -0.12
C PHE A 12 -11.36 -5.74 0.54
N LEU A 13 -10.98 -6.12 1.77
CA LEU A 13 -9.99 -5.41 2.62
C LEU A 13 -10.28 -3.91 2.82
N ALA A 14 -11.53 -3.50 2.65
CA ALA A 14 -11.96 -2.11 2.72
C ALA A 14 -13.31 -2.01 3.43
N GLU A 15 -13.49 -0.91 4.16
CA GLU A 15 -14.74 -0.46 4.74
C GLU A 15 -15.19 0.87 4.11
N PRO A 16 -16.50 1.20 4.17
CA PRO A 16 -16.98 2.50 3.70
C PRO A 16 -16.26 3.66 4.39
N GLY A 17 -15.68 4.57 3.60
CA GLY A 17 -14.88 5.70 4.08
C GLY A 17 -13.37 5.44 4.06
N ASP A 18 -12.92 4.22 3.78
CA ASP A 18 -11.50 3.90 3.70
C ASP A 18 -10.86 4.57 2.49
N HIS A 19 -10.00 5.54 2.78
CA HIS A 19 -9.12 6.14 1.79
C HIS A 19 -7.97 5.17 1.47
N PRO A 20 -7.59 4.99 0.19
CA PRO A 20 -6.57 4.00 -0.20
C PRO A 20 -5.14 4.45 0.10
N LEU A 21 -4.93 5.76 0.32
CA LEU A 21 -3.62 6.31 0.69
C LEU A 21 -3.49 6.41 2.20
N LEU A 22 -2.30 6.10 2.69
CA LEU A 22 -1.86 6.10 4.07
C LEU A 22 -2.64 5.12 4.97
N THR A 23 -1.96 4.07 5.42
CA THR A 23 -2.53 3.17 6.42
C THR A 23 -2.35 3.79 7.82
N PRO A 24 -3.43 3.99 8.60
CA PRO A 24 -3.34 4.60 9.91
C PRO A 24 -2.73 3.68 10.97
N ASP A 25 -2.83 2.36 10.78
CA ASP A 25 -2.38 1.36 11.76
C ASP A 25 -1.42 0.34 11.10
N PRO A 26 -0.15 0.26 11.55
CA PRO A 26 0.81 -0.70 11.01
C PRO A 26 0.43 -2.17 11.29
N ILE A 27 -0.35 -2.46 12.34
CA ILE A 27 -0.82 -3.82 12.62
C ILE A 27 -1.90 -4.21 11.62
N GLU A 28 -2.87 -3.32 11.38
CA GLU A 28 -3.90 -3.53 10.35
C GLU A 28 -3.29 -3.72 8.96
N HIS A 29 -2.19 -3.01 8.67
CA HIS A 29 -1.42 -3.19 7.43
C HIS A 29 -0.90 -4.64 7.27
N LEU A 30 -0.29 -5.19 8.33
CA LEU A 30 0.21 -6.57 8.33
C LEU A 30 -0.93 -7.59 8.21
N GLU A 31 -2.02 -7.41 8.96
CA GLU A 31 -3.19 -8.27 8.87
C GLU A 31 -3.82 -8.24 7.46
N SER A 32 -3.84 -7.07 6.82
CA SER A 32 -4.35 -6.90 5.47
C SER A 32 -3.47 -7.63 4.44
N PHE A 33 -2.15 -7.60 4.61
CA PHE A 33 -1.22 -8.38 3.80
C PHE A 33 -1.47 -9.88 3.93
N GLU A 34 -1.56 -10.41 5.15
CA GLU A 34 -1.81 -11.83 5.38
C GLU A 34 -3.14 -12.28 4.78
N ARG A 35 -4.22 -11.52 5.01
CA ARG A 35 -5.54 -11.78 4.44
C ARG A 35 -5.54 -11.71 2.91
N PHE A 36 -4.78 -10.79 2.32
CA PHE A 36 -4.64 -10.69 0.87
C PHE A 36 -3.98 -11.94 0.29
N VAL A 37 -2.85 -12.36 0.87
CA VAL A 37 -2.10 -13.56 0.46
C VAL A 37 -2.96 -14.80 0.62
N GLU A 38 -3.62 -14.98 1.76
CA GLU A 38 -4.49 -16.12 2.03
C GLU A 38 -5.65 -16.19 1.03
N ALA A 39 -6.36 -15.08 0.80
CA ALA A 39 -7.51 -15.04 -0.08
C ALA A 39 -7.13 -15.28 -1.54
N THR A 40 -6.05 -14.65 -2.01
CA THR A 40 -5.66 -14.69 -3.42
C THR A 40 -4.79 -15.90 -3.76
N GLY A 41 -4.12 -16.51 -2.79
CA GLY A 41 -3.16 -17.59 -3.03
C GLY A 41 -1.85 -17.12 -3.70
N ILE A 42 -1.65 -15.81 -3.87
CA ILE A 42 -0.44 -15.27 -4.48
C ILE A 42 0.80 -15.60 -3.63
N ASP A 43 1.92 -15.85 -4.29
CA ASP A 43 3.22 -15.89 -3.63
C ASP A 43 3.48 -14.57 -2.87
N PRO A 44 3.72 -14.60 -1.55
CA PRO A 44 4.02 -13.39 -0.77
C PRO A 44 5.16 -12.56 -1.35
N GLY A 45 6.15 -13.21 -2.00
CA GLY A 45 7.26 -12.51 -2.67
C GLY A 45 6.85 -11.69 -3.91
N ARG A 46 5.60 -11.83 -4.35
CA ARG A 46 5.00 -11.10 -5.48
C ARG A 46 3.97 -10.06 -5.03
N VAL A 47 4.02 -9.63 -3.78
CA VAL A 47 3.12 -8.61 -3.24
C VAL A 47 3.96 -7.50 -2.63
N LEU A 48 3.72 -6.27 -3.07
CA LEU A 48 4.22 -5.08 -2.40
C LEU A 48 3.24 -4.71 -1.28
N ALA A 49 3.76 -4.69 -0.05
CA ALA A 49 3.08 -4.12 1.11
C ALA A 49 3.89 -2.89 1.55
N THR A 50 3.27 -1.72 1.48
CA THR A 50 3.88 -0.48 1.95
C THR A 50 2.83 0.36 2.70
N PRO A 51 3.13 0.90 3.89
CA PRO A 51 2.17 1.66 4.69
C PRO A 51 1.66 2.94 4.02
N VAL A 52 2.29 3.43 2.95
CA VAL A 52 1.79 4.61 2.19
C VAL A 52 0.51 4.34 1.42
N VAL A 53 0.12 3.07 1.26
CA VAL A 53 -1.19 2.67 0.74
C VAL A 53 -1.80 1.58 1.62
N ARG A 54 -3.13 1.53 1.66
CA ARG A 54 -3.89 0.57 2.47
C ARG A 54 -3.86 -0.84 1.91
N PHE A 55 -3.80 -0.96 0.59
CA PHE A 55 -4.01 -2.23 -0.10
C PHE A 55 -2.70 -2.86 -0.53
N PRO A 56 -2.47 -4.15 -0.25
CA PRO A 56 -1.36 -4.89 -0.84
C PRO A 56 -1.49 -4.92 -2.37
N ILE A 57 -0.39 -4.68 -3.08
CA ILE A 57 -0.38 -4.57 -4.54
C ILE A 57 0.41 -5.76 -5.13
N PRO A 58 -0.23 -6.65 -5.91
CA PRO A 58 0.46 -7.65 -6.71
C PRO A 58 1.50 -7.03 -7.64
N VAL A 59 2.71 -7.57 -7.64
CA VAL A 59 3.81 -7.15 -8.51
C VAL A 59 3.91 -8.12 -9.69
N PRO A 60 3.60 -7.66 -10.92
CA PRO A 60 3.63 -8.51 -12.10
C PRO A 60 5.07 -8.81 -12.51
N HIS A 61 5.29 -9.97 -13.12
CA HIS A 61 6.58 -10.35 -13.68
C HIS A 61 6.59 -10.13 -15.19
N LYS A 62 7.73 -9.69 -15.73
CA LYS A 62 7.95 -9.69 -17.18
C LYS A 62 8.62 -10.98 -17.59
N GLY A 63 8.02 -11.69 -18.54
CA GLY A 63 8.61 -12.89 -19.11
C GLY A 63 9.81 -12.58 -19.99
N ALA A 64 10.46 -13.64 -20.48
CA ALA A 64 11.63 -13.52 -21.35
C ALA A 64 11.37 -12.75 -22.67
N ASN A 65 10.11 -12.68 -23.10
CA ASN A 65 9.67 -11.91 -24.26
C ASN A 65 9.36 -10.44 -23.96
N GLY A 66 9.47 -10.00 -22.69
CA GLY A 66 9.19 -8.64 -22.24
C GLY A 66 7.71 -8.34 -21.96
N GLU A 67 6.81 -9.30 -22.21
CA GLU A 67 5.38 -9.20 -21.90
C GLU A 67 5.12 -9.55 -20.42
N LEU A 68 4.00 -9.08 -19.89
CA LEU A 68 3.58 -9.47 -18.55
C LEU A 68 3.16 -10.94 -18.55
N GLU A 69 3.74 -11.73 -17.65
CA GLU A 69 3.33 -13.11 -17.47
C GLU A 69 1.97 -13.19 -16.77
N ARG A 70 1.19 -14.21 -17.14
CA ARG A 70 -0.03 -14.57 -16.40
C ARG A 70 0.33 -14.88 -14.95
N TRP A 71 -0.61 -14.58 -14.05
CA TRP A 71 -0.42 -14.91 -12.66
C TRP A 71 -0.42 -16.42 -12.46
N SER A 72 0.48 -16.91 -11.62
CA SER A 72 0.61 -18.32 -11.26
C SER A 72 0.21 -18.53 -9.80
N GLY A 73 -0.49 -19.63 -9.52
CA GLY A 73 -0.92 -19.99 -8.16
C GLY A 73 -2.07 -19.15 -7.59
N ILE A 74 -2.68 -18.26 -8.38
CA ILE A 74 -3.80 -17.44 -7.92
C ILE A 74 -5.09 -18.26 -7.85
N THR A 75 -5.86 -18.03 -6.79
CA THR A 75 -7.21 -18.55 -6.64
C THR A 75 -8.11 -17.95 -7.73
N PRO A 76 -8.70 -18.75 -8.63
CA PRO A 76 -9.51 -18.25 -9.75
C PRO A 76 -10.65 -17.31 -9.33
N SER A 77 -11.24 -17.54 -8.15
CA SER A 77 -12.32 -16.71 -7.61
C SER A 77 -11.88 -15.32 -7.16
N MET A 78 -10.59 -15.00 -7.18
CA MET A 78 -10.04 -13.67 -6.85
C MET A 78 -9.63 -12.87 -8.09
N MET A 79 -9.68 -13.47 -9.28
CA MET A 79 -9.36 -12.80 -10.54
C MET A 79 -10.39 -11.73 -10.94
N TRP A 80 -11.41 -11.44 -10.13
CA TRP A 80 -12.26 -10.26 -10.34
C TRP A 80 -11.58 -8.95 -9.92
N LEU A 81 -10.53 -9.01 -9.09
CA LEU A 81 -9.91 -7.83 -8.50
C LEU A 81 -9.10 -7.03 -9.54
N PRO A 82 -9.29 -5.71 -9.68
CA PRO A 82 -8.58 -4.89 -10.67
C PRO A 82 -7.06 -4.96 -10.63
N LEU A 83 -6.50 -5.20 -9.45
CA LEU A 83 -5.06 -5.28 -9.22
C LEU A 83 -4.37 -6.43 -10.00
N PHE A 84 -5.10 -7.45 -10.43
CA PHE A 84 -4.56 -8.52 -11.28
C PHE A 84 -4.59 -8.19 -12.78
N TRP A 85 -5.23 -7.09 -13.17
CA TRP A 85 -5.46 -6.69 -14.56
C TRP A 85 -4.89 -5.32 -14.88
N LEU A 86 -3.90 -4.87 -14.10
CA LEU A 86 -3.29 -3.56 -14.32
C LEU A 86 -2.68 -3.50 -15.73
N PRO A 87 -2.99 -2.46 -16.52
CA PRO A 87 -2.42 -2.29 -17.84
C PRO A 87 -0.91 -2.00 -17.74
N PRO A 88 -0.10 -2.27 -18.78
CA PRO A 88 1.35 -2.15 -18.71
C PRO A 88 1.88 -0.80 -18.22
N HIS A 89 1.21 0.32 -18.53
CA HIS A 89 1.64 1.65 -18.06
C HIS A 89 1.52 1.83 -16.54
N LEU A 90 0.63 1.06 -15.91
CA LEU A 90 0.38 1.09 -14.47
C LEU A 90 1.07 -0.06 -13.73
N ALA A 91 1.05 -1.25 -14.32
CA ALA A 91 1.72 -2.45 -13.83
C ALA A 91 3.24 -2.30 -13.71
N LEU A 92 3.86 -1.45 -14.55
CA LEU A 92 5.31 -1.29 -14.63
C LEU A 92 5.75 0.04 -14.02
N ARG A 93 6.98 0.03 -13.48
CA ARG A 93 7.65 1.23 -12.97
C ARG A 93 8.02 2.17 -14.11
N TYR A 94 7.84 3.47 -13.90
CA TYR A 94 8.44 4.49 -14.78
C TYR A 94 9.96 4.54 -14.60
N GLN A 95 10.63 4.96 -15.67
CA GLN A 95 12.01 5.43 -15.63
C GLN A 95 11.99 6.88 -16.08
N TYR A 96 12.48 7.79 -15.25
CA TYR A 96 12.50 9.21 -15.54
C TYR A 96 13.87 9.82 -15.24
N ARG A 97 14.17 10.95 -15.89
CA ARG A 97 15.41 11.69 -15.63
C ARG A 97 15.25 12.55 -14.39
N VAL A 98 16.27 12.57 -13.55
CA VAL A 98 16.32 13.49 -12.41
C VAL A 98 16.71 14.88 -12.92
N ILE A 99 15.89 15.86 -12.60
CA ILE A 99 16.23 17.26 -12.79
C ILE A 99 16.75 17.75 -11.44
N ASP A 100 18.02 18.10 -11.37
CA ASP A 100 18.57 18.78 -10.22
C ASP A 100 18.04 20.22 -10.22
N GLU A 101 17.04 20.48 -9.39
CA GLU A 101 16.40 21.80 -9.27
C GLU A 101 17.38 22.88 -8.80
N ALA A 102 18.44 22.52 -8.05
CA ALA A 102 19.44 23.47 -7.56
C ALA A 102 20.39 23.92 -8.67
N THR A 103 20.63 23.09 -9.69
CA THR A 103 21.49 23.44 -10.82
C THR A 103 20.72 23.68 -12.12
N GLY A 104 19.41 23.43 -12.14
CA GLY A 104 18.58 23.45 -13.35
C GLY A 104 19.04 22.45 -14.42
N GLY A 105 19.90 21.50 -14.04
CA GLY A 105 20.52 20.53 -14.92
C GLY A 105 19.76 19.22 -14.90
N THR A 106 19.64 18.58 -16.07
CA THR A 106 19.33 17.15 -16.12
C THR A 106 20.60 16.41 -15.73
N SER A 107 20.57 15.60 -14.67
CA SER A 107 21.58 14.54 -14.60
C SER A 107 21.32 13.58 -15.77
N ASP A 108 22.37 13.00 -16.34
CA ASP A 108 22.20 11.92 -17.32
C ASP A 108 21.64 10.64 -16.68
N ASP A 109 21.48 10.65 -15.34
CA ASP A 109 21.00 9.52 -14.56
C ASP A 109 19.48 9.35 -14.71
N LEU A 110 19.11 8.11 -15.01
CA LEU A 110 17.73 7.66 -14.99
C LEU A 110 17.44 7.10 -13.60
N GLU A 111 16.39 7.61 -12.99
CA GLU A 111 15.83 7.07 -11.77
C GLU A 111 14.65 6.14 -12.11
N ILE A 112 14.58 5.02 -11.41
CA ILE A 112 13.44 4.12 -11.46
C ILE A 112 12.49 4.56 -10.35
N GLU A 113 11.20 4.67 -10.68
CA GLU A 113 10.14 4.95 -9.72
C GLU A 113 10.26 4.04 -8.48
N SER A 114 10.24 4.63 -7.28
CA SER A 114 10.29 3.87 -6.02
C SER A 114 9.01 3.06 -5.81
N ASP A 115 9.05 2.12 -4.86
CA ASP A 115 7.88 1.31 -4.52
C ASP A 115 6.72 2.16 -3.97
N GLU A 116 7.03 3.18 -3.16
CA GLU A 116 6.05 4.10 -2.60
C GLU A 116 5.39 4.96 -3.68
N VAL A 117 6.19 5.58 -4.55
CA VAL A 117 5.67 6.41 -5.65
C VAL A 117 4.81 5.56 -6.58
N TRP A 118 5.26 4.36 -6.92
CA TRP A 118 4.49 3.43 -7.74
C TRP A 118 3.18 3.03 -7.07
N ALA A 119 3.20 2.65 -5.80
CA ALA A 119 2.00 2.25 -5.07
C ALA A 119 0.97 3.37 -5.01
N ILE A 120 1.41 4.60 -4.71
CA ILE A 120 0.55 5.79 -4.70
C ILE A 120 -0.04 6.01 -6.09
N ARG A 121 0.78 5.97 -7.16
CA ARG A 121 0.31 6.15 -8.53
C ARG A 121 -0.75 5.11 -8.93
N VAL A 122 -0.52 3.83 -8.61
CA VAL A 122 -1.49 2.76 -8.85
C VAL A 122 -2.83 3.09 -8.18
N MET A 123 -2.81 3.46 -6.89
CA MET A 123 -4.05 3.81 -6.18
C MET A 123 -4.74 5.04 -6.76
N LEU A 124 -4.00 6.11 -7.09
CA LEU A 124 -4.56 7.33 -7.69
C LEU A 124 -5.29 7.03 -9.01
N GLU A 125 -4.67 6.27 -9.91
CA GLU A 125 -5.29 5.92 -11.19
C GLU A 125 -6.51 5.00 -11.00
N LEU A 126 -6.47 4.06 -10.06
CA LEU A 126 -7.63 3.18 -9.77
C LEU A 126 -8.81 3.92 -9.15
N ILE A 127 -8.57 4.92 -8.29
CA ILE A 127 -9.62 5.80 -7.77
C ILE A 127 -10.19 6.65 -8.90
N TYR A 128 -9.32 7.30 -9.68
CA TYR A 128 -9.72 8.18 -10.76
C TYR A 128 -10.58 7.44 -11.81
N ALA A 129 -10.21 6.19 -12.12
CA ALA A 129 -10.98 5.32 -13.01
C ALA A 129 -12.28 4.77 -12.39
N GLY A 130 -12.53 5.01 -11.09
CA GLY A 130 -13.68 4.48 -10.36
C GLY A 130 -13.61 2.97 -10.07
N LEU A 131 -12.44 2.35 -10.28
CA LEU A 131 -12.20 0.93 -10.01
C LEU A 131 -12.12 0.64 -8.51
N TYR A 132 -11.73 1.62 -7.70
CA TYR A 132 -11.98 1.65 -6.26
C TYR A 132 -12.86 2.84 -5.92
N ASP A 133 -13.84 2.64 -5.04
CA ASP A 133 -14.71 3.71 -4.51
C ASP A 133 -14.54 3.81 -3.00
N PRO A 134 -13.83 4.85 -2.51
CA PRO A 134 -13.62 5.07 -1.08
C PRO A 134 -14.92 5.25 -0.29
N ASN A 135 -15.98 5.81 -0.89
CA ASN A 135 -17.22 6.10 -0.16
C ASN A 135 -17.94 4.81 0.24
N THR A 136 -17.90 3.80 -0.63
CA THR A 136 -18.54 2.51 -0.38
C THR A 136 -17.57 1.44 0.12
N GLY A 137 -16.26 1.67 0.02
CA GLY A 137 -15.24 0.67 0.34
C GLY A 137 -15.29 -0.51 -0.62
N THR A 138 -15.57 -0.25 -1.90
CA THR A 138 -15.77 -1.34 -2.88
C THR A 138 -14.94 -1.19 -4.15
N TRP A 139 -14.54 -2.33 -4.68
CA TRP A 139 -13.83 -2.50 -5.94
C TRP A 139 -14.78 -2.86 -7.08
N GLY A 140 -14.49 -2.41 -8.29
CA GLY A 140 -15.15 -2.88 -9.52
C GLY A 140 -14.70 -4.28 -9.88
N ASP A 141 -15.64 -5.18 -10.16
CA ASP A 141 -15.37 -6.54 -10.60
C ASP A 141 -15.00 -6.55 -12.09
N VAL A 142 -13.70 -6.74 -12.39
CA VAL A 142 -13.15 -6.78 -13.76
C VAL A 142 -13.84 -7.82 -14.61
N LEU A 143 -14.05 -9.02 -14.09
CA LEU A 143 -14.68 -10.09 -14.85
C LEU A 143 -16.12 -9.73 -15.24
N SER A 144 -16.84 -9.04 -14.35
CA SER A 144 -18.19 -8.55 -14.64
C SER A 144 -18.23 -7.51 -15.77
N PHE A 145 -17.20 -6.66 -15.94
CA PHE A 145 -17.10 -5.72 -17.07
C PHE A 145 -17.11 -6.44 -18.42
N TYR A 146 -16.58 -7.67 -18.46
CA TYR A 146 -16.46 -8.49 -19.66
C TYR A 146 -17.50 -9.62 -19.71
N GLY A 147 -18.54 -9.55 -18.86
CA GLY A 147 -19.66 -10.47 -18.86
C GLY A 147 -19.38 -11.86 -18.26
N LEU A 148 -18.28 -12.00 -17.52
CA LEU A 148 -17.93 -13.20 -16.79
C LEU A 148 -18.39 -13.09 -15.34
N ASP A 149 -18.94 -14.17 -14.78
CA ASP A 149 -19.37 -14.20 -13.38
C ASP A 149 -18.45 -15.07 -12.54
N VAL A 150 -17.65 -14.45 -11.68
CA VAL A 150 -16.71 -15.18 -10.81
C VAL A 150 -17.40 -16.12 -9.81
N GLU A 151 -18.71 -16.00 -9.61
CA GLU A 151 -19.50 -16.94 -8.78
C GLU A 151 -20.03 -18.14 -9.57
N SER A 152 -19.92 -18.11 -10.91
CA SER A 152 -20.29 -19.21 -11.79
C SER A 152 -19.19 -20.27 -11.79
N PRO A 153 -19.49 -21.54 -11.44
CA PRO A 153 -18.49 -22.62 -11.52
C PRO A 153 -17.92 -22.83 -12.92
N VAL A 154 -18.69 -22.48 -13.96
CA VAL A 154 -18.24 -22.57 -15.36
C VAL A 154 -17.19 -21.52 -15.67
N ASP A 155 -17.42 -20.27 -15.26
CA ASP A 155 -16.46 -19.19 -15.51
C ASP A 155 -15.23 -19.33 -14.60
N GLN A 156 -15.38 -19.81 -13.37
CA GLN A 156 -14.24 -20.18 -12.53
C GLN A 156 -13.35 -21.24 -13.19
N ALA A 157 -13.93 -22.29 -13.76
CA ALA A 157 -13.17 -23.32 -14.47
C ALA A 157 -12.48 -22.75 -15.73
N ARG A 158 -13.09 -21.78 -16.43
CA ARG A 158 -12.44 -21.07 -17.55
C ARG A 158 -11.24 -20.26 -17.08
N VAL A 159 -11.39 -19.51 -15.99
CA VAL A 159 -10.30 -18.72 -15.39
C VAL A 159 -9.17 -19.63 -14.92
N GLU A 160 -9.48 -20.76 -14.26
CA GLU A 160 -8.49 -21.75 -13.83
C GLU A 160 -7.69 -22.29 -15.03
N MET A 161 -8.38 -22.74 -16.09
CA MET A 161 -7.70 -23.18 -17.32
C MET A 161 -6.83 -22.07 -17.94
N TRP A 162 -7.31 -20.83 -17.93
CA TRP A 162 -6.54 -19.70 -18.46
C TRP A 162 -5.29 -19.40 -17.63
N LEU A 163 -5.37 -19.47 -16.30
CA LEU A 163 -4.22 -19.36 -15.39
C LEU A 163 -3.21 -20.49 -15.60
N ASP A 164 -3.68 -21.70 -15.95
CA ASP A 164 -2.84 -22.85 -16.32
C ASP A 164 -2.19 -22.73 -17.72
N GLY A 165 -2.40 -21.60 -18.42
CA GLY A 165 -1.76 -21.29 -19.69
C GLY A 165 -2.58 -21.66 -20.93
N PHE A 166 -3.82 -22.16 -20.77
CA PHE A 166 -4.70 -22.36 -21.91
C PHE A 166 -5.21 -21.01 -22.46
N PRO A 167 -5.40 -20.87 -23.78
CA PRO A 167 -5.97 -19.65 -24.35
C PRO A 167 -7.45 -19.52 -24.00
N ASP A 168 -7.91 -18.28 -23.80
CA ASP A 168 -9.33 -17.95 -23.66
C ASP A 168 -9.59 -16.60 -24.34
N ASP A 169 -10.42 -16.60 -25.39
CA ASP A 169 -10.64 -15.46 -26.27
C ASP A 169 -11.20 -14.21 -25.55
N ASP A 170 -11.89 -14.38 -24.42
CA ASP A 170 -12.45 -13.25 -23.67
C ASP A 170 -11.41 -12.74 -22.67
N LEU A 171 -10.81 -13.63 -21.88
CA LEU A 171 -9.80 -13.29 -20.86
C LEU A 171 -8.53 -12.70 -21.49
N ASP A 172 -8.09 -13.21 -22.64
CA ASP A 172 -6.91 -12.71 -23.37
C ASP A 172 -7.13 -11.30 -23.96
N LYS A 173 -8.37 -10.81 -24.01
CA LYS A 173 -8.72 -9.47 -24.52
C LYS A 173 -9.04 -8.47 -23.41
N ILE A 174 -8.98 -8.88 -22.15
CA ILE A 174 -9.18 -7.95 -21.04
C ILE A 174 -8.04 -6.94 -21.05
N ASP A 175 -8.39 -5.68 -21.26
CA ASP A 175 -7.47 -4.55 -21.28
C ASP A 175 -8.17 -3.35 -20.63
N LEU A 176 -7.68 -2.98 -19.44
CA LEU A 176 -8.19 -1.84 -18.68
C LEU A 176 -7.59 -0.50 -19.12
N THR A 177 -6.64 -0.49 -20.07
CA THR A 177 -6.01 0.76 -20.56
C THR A 177 -7.03 1.82 -20.96
N PRO A 178 -8.10 1.53 -21.74
CA PRO A 178 -9.08 2.54 -22.14
C PRO A 178 -9.93 3.10 -20.98
N HIS A 179 -9.96 2.40 -19.84
CA HIS A 179 -10.72 2.78 -18.65
C HIS A 179 -9.86 3.55 -17.64
N ILE A 180 -8.55 3.31 -17.64
CA ILE A 180 -7.61 3.87 -16.66
C ILE A 180 -6.81 5.04 -17.23
N LEU A 181 -6.34 4.93 -18.49
CA LEU A 181 -5.42 5.91 -19.07
C LEU A 181 -6.12 7.25 -19.30
N HIS A 182 -5.65 8.28 -18.61
CA HIS A 182 -6.07 9.66 -18.87
C HIS A 182 -5.33 10.22 -20.10
N ALA A 183 -5.92 10.03 -21.28
CA ALA A 183 -5.25 10.29 -22.56
C ALA A 183 -4.76 11.74 -22.76
N GLU A 184 -5.40 12.72 -22.12
CA GLU A 184 -5.01 14.14 -22.24
C GLU A 184 -3.76 14.48 -21.42
N ASP A 185 -3.47 13.70 -20.37
CA ASP A 185 -2.30 13.89 -19.52
C ASP A 185 -1.86 12.54 -18.93
N PRO A 186 -1.18 11.66 -19.71
CA PRO A 186 -0.82 10.31 -19.26
C PRO A 186 0.08 10.25 -18.02
N GLU A 187 0.75 11.35 -17.65
CA GLU A 187 1.72 11.41 -16.56
C GLU A 187 1.18 12.14 -15.32
N TRP A 188 -0.10 12.52 -15.31
CA TRP A 188 -0.72 13.26 -14.20
C TRP A 188 -0.49 12.57 -12.85
N ALA A 189 -0.73 11.26 -12.83
CA ALA A 189 -0.68 10.47 -11.60
C ALA A 189 0.76 10.27 -11.10
N LEU A 190 1.75 10.21 -12.01
CA LEU A 190 3.15 10.13 -11.63
C LEU A 190 3.61 11.42 -10.93
N ARG A 191 3.25 12.58 -11.48
CA ARG A 191 3.60 13.87 -10.86
C ARG A 191 2.93 14.01 -9.49
N ALA A 192 1.63 13.72 -9.41
CA ALA A 192 0.89 13.74 -8.15
C ALA A 192 1.45 12.74 -7.13
N ALA A 193 1.81 11.52 -7.55
CA ALA A 193 2.37 10.51 -6.66
C ALA A 193 3.72 10.92 -6.08
N ARG A 194 4.58 11.56 -6.87
CA ARG A 194 5.87 12.09 -6.39
C ARG A 194 5.68 13.19 -5.36
N GLU A 195 4.81 14.16 -5.66
CA GLU A 195 4.49 15.26 -4.72
C GLU A 195 3.87 14.72 -3.41
N LEU A 196 2.98 13.72 -3.52
CA LEU A 196 2.37 13.09 -2.35
C LEU A 196 3.36 12.25 -1.55
N ALA A 197 4.30 11.55 -2.20
CA ALA A 197 5.28 10.71 -1.51
C ALA A 197 6.12 11.51 -0.51
N ASP A 198 6.47 12.76 -0.83
CA ASP A 198 7.19 13.67 0.06
C ASP A 198 6.44 13.96 1.37
N THR A 199 5.12 13.78 1.39
CA THR A 199 4.28 13.91 2.59
C THR A 199 3.92 12.55 3.20
N LEU A 200 3.51 11.58 2.37
CA LEU A 200 3.00 10.29 2.82
C LEU A 200 4.08 9.39 3.42
N VAL A 201 5.30 9.43 2.87
CA VAL A 201 6.41 8.60 3.38
C VAL A 201 6.84 9.05 4.78
N PRO A 202 7.03 10.35 5.06
CA PRO A 202 7.27 10.78 6.44
C PRO A 202 6.06 10.57 7.35
N ALA A 203 4.83 10.83 6.86
CA ALA A 203 3.62 10.62 7.66
C ALA A 203 3.48 9.16 8.11
N GLN A 204 3.83 8.18 7.26
CA GLN A 204 3.74 6.77 7.67
C GLN A 204 4.77 6.41 8.74
N TRP A 205 5.95 7.06 8.78
CA TRP A 205 6.92 6.84 9.86
C TRP A 205 6.33 7.23 11.21
N SER A 206 5.66 8.38 11.27
CA SER A 206 4.98 8.84 12.48
C SER A 206 3.90 7.85 12.94
N LEU A 207 3.01 7.45 12.02
CA LEU A 207 1.91 6.52 12.32
C LEU A 207 2.41 5.13 12.73
N THR A 208 3.43 4.63 12.04
CA THR A 208 4.07 3.35 12.38
C THR A 208 4.67 3.39 13.77
N ALA A 209 5.44 4.43 14.09
CA ALA A 209 6.06 4.58 15.40
C ALA A 209 5.02 4.73 16.52
N SER A 210 3.97 5.54 16.29
CA SER A 210 2.81 5.67 17.18
C SER A 210 2.10 4.34 17.44
N GLY A 211 1.82 3.56 16.39
CA GLY A 211 1.16 2.26 16.51
C GLY A 211 2.01 1.25 17.29
N LEU A 212 3.32 1.21 17.04
CA LEU A 212 4.25 0.36 17.78
C LEU A 212 4.40 0.78 19.25
N LEU A 213 4.39 2.08 19.53
CA LEU A 213 4.43 2.62 20.89
C LEU A 213 3.17 2.21 21.67
N LEU A 214 1.99 2.32 21.05
CA LEU A 214 0.73 1.86 21.64
C LEU A 214 0.73 0.35 21.89
N ALA A 215 1.25 -0.44 20.95
CA ALA A 215 1.38 -1.88 21.09
C ALA A 215 2.33 -2.26 22.25
N ALA A 216 3.45 -1.55 22.39
CA ALA A 216 4.41 -1.73 23.49
C ALA A 216 3.77 -1.45 24.85
N GLY A 217 3.10 -0.30 24.99
CA GLY A 217 2.38 0.06 26.22
C GLY A 217 1.29 -0.96 26.58
N SER A 218 0.54 -1.42 25.59
CA SER A 218 -0.51 -2.44 25.76
C SER A 218 0.06 -3.79 26.20
N HIS A 219 1.20 -4.19 25.64
CA HIS A 219 1.89 -5.43 26.00
C HIS A 219 2.29 -5.43 27.48
N LEU A 220 2.93 -4.36 27.94
CA LEU A 220 3.38 -4.20 29.32
C LEU A 220 2.20 -4.10 30.30
N ALA A 221 1.12 -3.44 29.90
CA ALA A 221 -0.09 -3.37 30.71
C ALA A 221 -0.77 -4.73 30.89
N TYR A 222 -0.76 -5.59 29.86
CA TYR A 222 -1.44 -6.88 29.88
C TYR A 222 -0.61 -8.00 30.52
N LYS A 223 0.66 -8.16 30.12
CA LYS A 223 1.52 -9.23 30.64
C LYS A 223 2.21 -8.88 31.95
N GLY A 224 2.34 -7.58 32.24
CA GLY A 224 3.08 -7.06 33.39
C GLY A 224 4.47 -6.56 32.99
N SER A 225 5.21 -6.09 34.00
CA SER A 225 6.53 -5.47 33.84
C SER A 225 7.65 -6.36 34.38
N ALA A 226 7.52 -7.68 34.26
CA ALA A 226 8.61 -8.58 34.62
C ALA A 226 9.75 -8.45 33.60
N ASP A 227 10.97 -8.79 34.01
CA ASP A 227 12.18 -8.67 33.17
C ASP A 227 12.01 -9.38 31.81
N GLN A 228 11.48 -10.60 31.81
CA GLN A 228 11.26 -11.36 30.58
C GLN A 228 10.21 -10.72 29.66
N ASP A 229 9.10 -10.21 30.22
CA ASP A 229 8.03 -9.61 29.41
C ASP A 229 8.52 -8.33 28.70
N ARG A 230 9.36 -7.52 29.38
CA ARG A 230 10.00 -6.35 28.76
C ARG A 230 10.94 -6.75 27.62
N ARG A 231 11.78 -7.77 27.83
CA ARG A 231 12.69 -8.26 26.79
C ARG A 231 11.96 -8.83 25.59
N ASP A 232 10.91 -9.62 25.83
CA ASP A 232 10.08 -10.18 24.77
C ASP A 232 9.42 -9.07 23.95
N MET A 233 8.87 -8.05 24.62
CA MET A 233 8.31 -6.87 23.96
C MET A 233 9.35 -6.15 23.09
N VAL A 234 10.53 -5.79 23.65
CA VAL A 234 11.59 -5.10 22.89
C VAL A 234 12.04 -5.94 21.70
N THR A 235 12.22 -7.25 21.89
CA THR A 235 12.70 -8.14 20.83
C THR A 235 11.70 -8.23 19.68
N VAL A 236 10.42 -8.44 19.99
CA VAL A 236 9.39 -8.64 18.97
C VAL A 236 9.05 -7.32 18.28
N LEU A 237 8.65 -6.29 19.04
CA LEU A 237 8.23 -5.02 18.47
C LEU A 237 9.40 -4.23 17.90
N GLY A 238 10.58 -4.32 18.51
CA GLY A 238 11.80 -3.72 17.98
C GLY A 238 12.21 -4.34 16.65
N SER A 239 12.06 -5.65 16.46
CA SER A 239 12.33 -6.28 15.15
C SER A 239 11.37 -5.81 14.05
N VAL A 240 10.11 -5.53 14.40
CA VAL A 240 9.14 -4.91 13.48
C VAL A 240 9.56 -3.48 13.17
N ALA A 241 9.90 -2.69 14.20
CA ALA A 241 10.32 -1.30 14.07
C ALA A 241 11.57 -1.14 13.18
N VAL A 242 12.60 -1.97 13.36
CA VAL A 242 13.83 -1.96 12.55
C VAL A 242 13.52 -2.09 11.06
N ASN A 243 12.56 -2.93 10.70
CA ASN A 243 12.20 -3.13 9.30
C ASN A 243 11.28 -2.02 8.78
N ALA A 244 10.27 -1.63 9.54
CA ALA A 244 9.29 -0.64 9.12
C ALA A 244 9.85 0.79 9.05
N LEU A 245 10.86 1.11 9.88
CA LEU A 245 11.45 2.45 9.99
C LEU A 245 12.84 2.55 9.32
N ARG A 246 13.26 1.53 8.55
CA ARG A 246 14.58 1.47 7.90
C ARG A 246 14.84 2.61 6.92
N SER A 247 13.79 3.17 6.31
CA SER A 247 13.91 4.23 5.32
C SER A 247 14.06 5.62 5.95
N ILE A 248 13.98 5.76 7.27
CA ILE A 248 14.18 7.05 7.93
C ILE A 248 15.64 7.47 7.74
N PRO A 249 15.91 8.66 7.20
CA PRO A 249 17.26 9.17 7.05
C PRO A 249 17.90 9.41 8.42
N ALA A 250 19.24 9.27 8.50
CA ALA A 250 19.97 9.61 9.71
C ALA A 250 19.79 11.09 10.07
N ASP A 251 19.67 11.36 11.36
CA ASP A 251 19.56 12.71 11.92
C ASP A 251 20.94 13.40 12.02
N GLU A 252 21.03 14.49 12.79
CA GLU A 252 22.28 15.22 13.03
C GLU A 252 23.39 14.37 13.69
N THR A 253 23.03 13.26 14.35
CA THR A 253 24.00 12.32 14.94
C THR A 253 24.65 11.42 13.89
N GLY A 254 24.03 11.31 12.71
CA GLY A 254 24.47 10.46 11.62
C GLY A 254 24.16 8.97 11.81
N ILE A 255 23.38 8.62 12.84
CA ILE A 255 22.92 7.25 13.12
C ILE A 255 21.45 7.13 12.72
N PRO A 256 21.09 6.24 11.78
CA PRO A 256 19.69 5.93 11.51
C PRO A 256 18.97 5.39 12.75
N VAL A 257 17.72 5.80 12.98
CA VAL A 257 16.93 5.31 14.12
C VAL A 257 16.72 3.79 14.07
N SER A 258 16.66 3.19 12.89
CA SER A 258 16.62 1.74 12.73
C SER A 258 17.83 1.04 13.35
N ASP A 259 19.01 1.64 13.24
CA ASP A 259 20.27 1.08 13.75
C ASP A 259 20.33 1.25 15.27
N LEU A 260 19.82 2.36 15.80
CA LEU A 260 19.63 2.57 17.23
C LEU A 260 18.70 1.50 17.81
N ILE A 261 17.52 1.31 17.22
CA ILE A 261 16.55 0.30 17.68
C ILE A 261 17.13 -1.12 17.55
N GLU A 262 17.85 -1.43 16.46
CA GLU A 262 18.51 -2.73 16.29
C GLU A 262 19.51 -2.99 17.43
N SER A 263 20.28 -1.98 17.84
CA SER A 263 21.21 -2.11 18.96
C SER A 263 20.50 -2.42 20.29
N ILE A 264 19.32 -1.81 20.53
CA ILE A 264 18.47 -2.06 21.70
C ILE A 264 17.91 -3.48 21.66
N VAL A 265 17.46 -3.95 20.50
CA VAL A 265 16.96 -5.32 20.28
C VAL A 265 18.06 -6.35 20.59
N ILE A 266 19.28 -6.13 20.08
CA ILE A 266 20.42 -7.01 20.35
C ILE A 266 20.75 -7.03 21.85
N ALA A 267 20.72 -5.87 22.52
CA ALA A 267 20.97 -5.78 23.96
C ALA A 267 19.92 -6.52 24.79
N ALA A 268 18.65 -6.50 24.38
CA ALA A 268 17.55 -7.18 25.07
C ALA A 268 17.69 -8.71 25.09
N GLN A 269 18.39 -9.29 24.12
CA GLN A 269 18.68 -10.73 24.06
C GLN A 269 19.68 -11.21 25.12
N SER A 270 20.40 -10.29 25.78
CA SER A 270 21.34 -10.60 26.87
C SER A 270 20.74 -10.27 28.24
N ASN A 271 20.83 -11.22 29.19
CA ASN A 271 20.37 -11.03 30.57
C ASN A 271 21.24 -10.06 31.39
N ASP A 272 22.37 -9.58 30.85
CA ASP A 272 23.29 -8.70 31.57
C ASP A 272 22.86 -7.22 31.54
N ASN A 273 21.94 -6.86 30.64
CA ASN A 273 21.46 -5.48 30.47
C ASN A 273 20.18 -5.24 31.26
N ASP A 274 19.94 -4.00 31.70
CA ASP A 274 18.72 -3.62 32.42
C ASP A 274 17.52 -3.58 31.45
N SER A 275 16.57 -4.51 31.61
CA SER A 275 15.39 -4.61 30.73
C SER A 275 14.42 -3.43 30.88
N GLU A 276 14.42 -2.76 32.03
CA GLU A 276 13.58 -1.58 32.23
C GLU A 276 14.11 -0.41 31.41
N HIS A 277 15.43 -0.16 31.50
CA HIS A 277 16.08 0.88 30.71
C HIS A 277 15.97 0.61 29.19
N LEU A 278 16.18 -0.63 28.75
CA LEU A 278 16.03 -0.98 27.33
C LEU A 278 14.60 -0.77 26.80
N ALA A 279 13.58 -1.06 27.63
CA ALA A 279 12.20 -0.81 27.25
C ALA A 279 11.89 0.69 27.19
N GLU A 280 12.40 1.48 28.14
CA GLU A 280 12.28 2.94 28.14
C GLU A 280 12.96 3.56 26.91
N ASP A 281 14.19 3.16 26.60
CA ASP A 281 14.94 3.64 25.44
C ASP A 281 14.23 3.31 24.12
N PHE A 282 13.71 2.08 24.00
CA PHE A 282 12.92 1.67 22.82
C PHE A 282 11.67 2.52 22.65
N MET A 283 10.88 2.70 23.72
CA MET A 283 9.66 3.51 23.67
C MET A 283 9.97 4.99 23.41
N HIS A 284 11.09 5.50 23.94
CA HIS A 284 11.53 6.86 23.71
C HIS A 284 11.91 7.09 22.25
N ALA A 285 12.68 6.19 21.64
CA ALA A 285 13.02 6.28 20.22
C ALA A 285 11.78 6.27 19.31
N LEU A 286 10.76 5.46 19.63
CA LEU A 286 9.49 5.48 18.89
C LEU A 286 8.71 6.78 19.10
N ALA A 287 8.71 7.33 20.33
CA ALA A 287 8.05 8.60 20.61
C ALA A 287 8.70 9.75 19.83
N GLU A 288 10.03 9.82 19.78
CA GLU A 288 10.75 10.85 19.00
C GLU A 288 10.41 10.77 17.51
N VAL A 289 10.47 9.58 16.91
CA VAL A 289 10.06 9.39 15.50
C VAL A 289 8.61 9.81 15.28
N SER A 290 7.72 9.46 16.21
CA SER A 290 6.32 9.83 16.11
C SER A 290 6.14 11.35 16.09
N GLU A 291 6.78 12.06 17.02
CA GLU A 291 6.69 13.51 17.18
C GLU A 291 7.36 14.27 16.02
N ASP A 292 8.55 13.84 15.60
CA ASP A 292 9.32 14.50 14.53
C ASP A 292 8.58 14.51 13.19
N PHE A 293 7.82 13.45 12.91
CA PHE A 293 7.11 13.28 11.65
C PHE A 293 5.59 13.54 11.74
N GLU A 294 5.05 13.84 12.93
CA GLU A 294 3.63 14.22 13.12
C GLU A 294 3.17 15.38 12.22
N PRO A 295 3.98 16.43 11.94
CA PRO A 295 3.55 17.52 11.07
C PRO A 295 3.15 17.07 9.66
N TYR A 296 3.70 15.95 9.16
CA TYR A 296 3.35 15.39 7.86
C TYR A 296 1.99 14.68 7.89
N VAL A 297 1.65 14.02 9.01
CA VAL A 297 0.31 13.46 9.24
C VAL A 297 -0.71 14.60 9.26
N GLU A 298 -0.44 15.68 9.99
CA GLU A 298 -1.33 16.85 10.02
C GLU A 298 -1.49 17.51 8.65
N ALA A 299 -0.40 17.62 7.88
CA ALA A 299 -0.42 18.17 6.53
C ALA A 299 -1.31 17.31 5.62
N TYR A 300 -1.17 15.99 5.67
CA TYR A 300 -2.00 15.06 4.91
C TYR A 300 -3.47 15.15 5.31
N MET A 301 -3.79 15.08 6.60
CA MET A 301 -5.17 15.14 7.10
C MET A 301 -5.85 16.47 6.79
N ARG A 302 -5.09 17.58 6.74
CA ARG A 302 -5.60 18.88 6.33
C ARG A 302 -5.92 18.91 4.84
N ALA A 303 -5.08 18.32 4.00
CA ALA A 303 -5.30 18.25 2.56
C ALA A 303 -6.54 17.40 2.22
N THR A 304 -6.64 16.19 2.78
CA THR A 304 -7.77 15.28 2.54
C THR A 304 -9.07 15.77 3.18
N GLY A 305 -8.98 16.39 4.36
CA GLY A 305 -10.14 17.01 5.01
C GLY A 305 -10.68 18.24 4.28
N ALA A 306 -9.80 19.02 3.63
CA ALA A 306 -10.21 20.15 2.78
C ALA A 306 -10.84 19.69 1.46
N GLU A 307 -10.27 18.66 0.83
CA GLU A 307 -10.86 18.04 -0.38
C GLU A 307 -12.23 17.40 -0.10
N ALA A 308 -12.41 16.73 1.05
CA ALA A 308 -13.72 16.21 1.45
C ALA A 308 -14.78 17.32 1.68
N ALA A 309 -14.34 18.52 2.08
CA ALA A 309 -15.21 19.68 2.26
C ALA A 309 -15.53 20.40 0.94
N GLU A 310 -14.62 20.43 -0.03
CA GLU A 310 -14.84 20.99 -1.37
C GLU A 310 -15.57 20.02 -2.32
N ALA A 311 -15.36 18.71 -2.17
CA ALA A 311 -16.01 17.67 -2.95
C ALA A 311 -17.46 17.39 -2.51
N ALA A 312 -17.99 18.06 -1.47
CA ALA A 312 -19.40 18.04 -1.13
C ALA A 312 -20.19 18.92 -2.10
N PRO A 313 -20.83 18.37 -3.16
CA PRO A 313 -21.58 19.18 -4.09
C PRO A 313 -22.91 19.50 -3.43
N SER A 314 -23.27 20.79 -3.40
CA SER A 314 -24.56 21.29 -2.93
C SER A 314 -25.75 20.90 -3.82
N ASP A 315 -25.57 20.01 -4.80
CA ASP A 315 -26.64 19.48 -5.66
C ASP A 315 -26.74 17.97 -5.48
N SER A 316 -27.54 17.60 -4.48
CA SER A 316 -28.07 16.26 -4.30
C SER A 316 -28.68 15.75 -5.61
N PHE A 317 -28.25 14.57 -6.07
CA PHE A 317 -28.85 13.74 -7.13
C PHE A 317 -30.28 13.24 -6.77
N ALA A 318 -31.06 14.01 -5.99
CA ALA A 318 -32.47 13.76 -5.71
C ALA A 318 -33.41 14.23 -6.84
N ASP A 319 -32.92 14.97 -7.84
CA ASP A 319 -33.75 15.60 -8.88
C ASP A 319 -33.57 14.99 -10.30
N LEU A 320 -33.32 13.68 -10.40
CA LEU A 320 -33.48 12.95 -11.67
C LEU A 320 -34.32 11.68 -11.47
N ARG A 321 -35.65 11.89 -11.53
CA ARG A 321 -36.67 10.87 -11.84
C ARG A 321 -37.11 11.01 -13.28
#